data_AF-A0A5N6EH81-F1
#
_entry.id   AF-A0A5N6EH81-F1
#
_cell.length_a   1.000
_cell.length_b   1.000
_cell.length_c   1.000
_cell.angle_alpha   90.00
_cell.angle_beta   90.00
_cell.angle_gamma   90.00
#
_symmetry.space_group_name_H-M   'P 1'
#
loop_
_entity.id
_entity.type
_entity.pdbx_description
1 polymer ?
#
loop_
_entity_poly.entity_id
_entity_poly.type
_entity_poly.pdbx_seq_one_letter_code
_entity_poly.pdbx_strand_id
1 'polypeptide(L)'
;MGMLSWLRPSGRVSFFHSKDNNLILKKVGKGTKQQITLTDLCRTATPKTCPLNPFLFNGHLQTAWTTVKFDDVPVYYKRWMFEADNPMFSGHFAVDFVVDPFEAPKDSQLTDQERKYTQPSGLPERTAFFAADEFEALPSDDTKPMLVVLHGLSGGSHEIYLRHVLAPLIADGAWEACVINSRGCAQTKITSGVLYNARATWDVRQAVKWLRKTFPNRPLFGIGFSLGANILTNYLGEEGEACQLKAAVLCASPWNLEVSSVSLQSSWLGLEVYSKVMGSNMKRLFEHHVDEVSKNPRVDIDAVRSTKYLHEFDRALQCASWGYPTEGAYYRDASSVDSLLAIKIPFFAVQAEDDPIATVKALPFQEIGQTPYGVMMTTSWGGHLGWFELGGSRWFVKPVTNFLNLMAKDVDLETPFVVENPDKAPGHVANNTSNLDVTPKPDFNPMRRKLDFQSALLN
;
A
#
# COMPACT_ATOMS: atom_id res chain seq x y z
N MET A 1 -20.12 34.37 -10.35
CA MET A 1 -19.55 33.13 -10.93
C MET A 1 -19.42 33.35 -12.42
N GLY A 2 -18.20 33.31 -12.97
CA GLY A 2 -17.95 33.66 -14.37
C GLY A 2 -18.43 32.60 -15.35
N MET A 3 -18.85 33.05 -16.54
CA MET A 3 -19.42 32.29 -17.66
C MET A 3 -18.51 31.18 -18.22
N LEU A 4 -17.26 31.07 -17.73
CA LEU A 4 -16.25 30.08 -18.11
C LEU A 4 -16.05 28.95 -17.08
N SER A 5 -16.70 28.97 -15.90
CA SER A 5 -16.48 27.92 -14.87
C SER A 5 -17.03 26.55 -15.28
N TRP A 6 -17.93 26.49 -16.26
CA TRP A 6 -18.47 25.25 -16.81
C TRP A 6 -17.54 24.55 -17.82
N LEU A 7 -16.44 25.21 -18.24
CA LEU A 7 -15.49 24.69 -19.23
C LEU A 7 -14.29 23.93 -18.64
N ARG A 8 -14.14 23.86 -17.31
CA ARG A 8 -13.10 23.03 -16.68
C ARG A 8 -13.73 21.77 -16.11
N PRO A 9 -13.66 20.62 -16.81
CA PRO A 9 -14.17 19.38 -16.25
C PRO A 9 -13.45 19.07 -14.94
N SER A 10 -14.22 18.92 -13.86
CA SER A 10 -13.73 18.42 -12.57
C SER A 10 -14.14 16.96 -12.45
N GLY A 11 -13.23 16.10 -12.02
CA GLY A 11 -13.58 14.73 -11.66
C GLY A 11 -14.67 14.73 -10.57
N ARG A 12 -15.65 13.85 -10.71
CA ARG A 12 -16.65 13.60 -9.66
C ARG A 12 -15.96 12.83 -8.54
N VAL A 13 -16.07 13.31 -7.31
CA VAL A 13 -15.57 12.62 -6.11
C VAL A 13 -16.74 11.92 -5.42
N SER A 14 -16.55 10.69 -4.96
CA SER A 14 -17.57 9.93 -4.23
C SER A 14 -16.96 9.15 -3.08
N PHE A 15 -17.74 8.90 -2.03
CA PHE A 15 -17.30 8.24 -0.81
C PHE A 15 -18.17 7.01 -0.54
N PHE A 16 -17.52 5.90 -0.21
CA PHE A 16 -18.12 4.63 0.14
C PHE A 16 -17.60 4.22 1.52
N HIS A 17 -18.52 3.93 2.43
CA HIS A 17 -18.26 3.60 3.82
C HIS A 17 -19.49 2.88 4.38
N SER A 18 -19.36 2.29 5.58
CA SER A 18 -20.53 1.74 6.27
C SER A 18 -21.56 2.83 6.58
N LYS A 19 -22.82 2.56 6.23
CA LYS A 19 -23.96 3.46 6.51
C LYS A 19 -24.54 3.26 7.90
N ASP A 20 -24.39 2.05 8.43
CA ASP A 20 -25.06 1.60 9.65
C ASP A 20 -24.12 1.58 10.86
N ASN A 21 -22.83 1.80 10.65
CA ASN A 21 -21.83 1.70 11.70
C ASN A 21 -20.62 2.61 11.45
N ASN A 22 -20.49 3.68 12.24
CA ASN A 22 -19.38 4.62 12.11
C ASN A 22 -18.26 4.32 13.11
N LEU A 23 -17.02 4.60 12.71
CA LEU A 23 -15.91 4.72 13.64
C LEU A 23 -15.81 6.16 14.15
N ILE A 24 -15.93 6.32 15.47
CA ILE A 24 -15.88 7.59 16.18
C ILE A 24 -14.45 7.82 16.68
N LEU A 25 -13.90 8.96 16.29
CA LEU A 25 -12.55 9.40 16.62
C LEU A 25 -12.65 10.58 17.60
N LYS A 26 -11.92 10.52 18.71
CA LYS A 26 -11.85 11.62 19.67
C LYS A 26 -10.86 12.68 19.18
N LYS A 27 -11.22 13.96 19.27
CA LYS A 27 -10.35 15.08 18.90
C LYS A 27 -9.44 15.50 20.05
N VAL A 28 -8.27 16.03 19.72
CA VAL A 28 -7.36 16.69 20.67
C VAL A 28 -7.97 18.04 21.12
N GLY A 29 -8.15 18.25 22.44
CA GLY A 29 -8.54 19.55 23.03
C GLY A 29 -9.85 19.59 23.83
N LYS A 30 -10.05 20.68 24.61
CA LYS A 30 -11.23 20.94 25.46
C LYS A 30 -12.26 21.83 24.74
N GLY A 31 -13.21 21.25 24.00
CA GLY A 31 -14.31 21.98 23.35
C GLY A 31 -15.56 21.11 23.13
N THR A 32 -16.71 21.72 22.81
CA THR A 32 -18.07 21.09 22.80
C THR A 32 -18.35 20.07 21.69
N LYS A 33 -17.48 19.93 20.67
CA LYS A 33 -17.51 18.80 19.72
C LYS A 33 -16.22 18.00 19.83
N GLN A 34 -16.17 17.08 20.81
CA GLN A 34 -14.99 16.26 21.13
C GLN A 34 -14.78 15.06 20.21
N GLN A 35 -15.67 14.83 19.23
CA GLN A 35 -15.66 13.64 18.39
C GLN A 35 -15.89 13.98 16.91
N ILE A 36 -15.34 13.17 16.02
CA ILE A 36 -15.53 13.20 14.57
C ILE A 36 -15.63 11.77 14.05
N THR A 37 -16.47 11.52 13.05
CA THR A 37 -16.50 10.22 12.38
C THR A 37 -15.31 10.09 11.43
N LEU A 38 -14.82 8.87 11.20
CA LEU A 38 -13.79 8.64 10.18
C LEU A 38 -14.25 9.16 8.80
N THR A 39 -15.52 8.95 8.46
CA THR A 39 -16.13 9.46 7.23
C THR A 39 -16.02 10.98 7.10
N ASP A 40 -16.37 11.73 8.15
CA ASP A 40 -16.30 13.19 8.13
C ASP A 40 -14.85 13.68 8.09
N LEU A 41 -13.92 12.97 8.74
CA LEU A 41 -12.49 13.27 8.66
C LEU A 41 -11.96 13.07 7.22
N CYS A 42 -12.29 11.96 6.56
CA CYS A 42 -11.93 11.74 5.15
C CYS A 42 -12.57 12.78 4.22
N ARG A 43 -13.84 13.16 4.42
CA ARG A 43 -14.48 14.24 3.65
C ARG A 43 -13.81 15.60 3.88
N THR A 44 -13.38 15.88 5.12
CA THR A 44 -12.66 17.11 5.47
C THR A 44 -11.27 17.14 4.85
N ALA A 45 -10.59 16.00 4.79
CA ALA A 45 -9.29 15.86 4.15
C ALA A 45 -9.35 16.12 2.65
N THR A 46 -10.45 15.78 2.00
CA THR A 46 -10.58 15.82 0.55
C THR A 46 -10.96 17.20 0.00
N PRO A 47 -10.19 17.76 -0.96
CA PRO A 47 -10.57 18.98 -1.65
C PRO A 47 -11.97 18.90 -2.28
N LYS A 48 -12.73 19.99 -2.21
CA LYS A 48 -14.12 20.07 -2.75
C LYS A 48 -14.21 19.82 -4.26
N THR A 49 -13.11 20.04 -4.98
CA THR A 49 -13.02 19.87 -6.44
C THR A 49 -11.82 19.02 -6.80
N CYS A 50 -11.91 18.33 -7.95
CA CYS A 50 -10.86 17.50 -8.53
C CYS A 50 -10.51 18.02 -9.94
N PRO A 51 -9.77 19.14 -10.04
CA PRO A 51 -9.43 19.76 -11.32
C PRO A 51 -8.23 19.07 -11.97
N LEU A 52 -8.49 17.99 -12.71
CA LEU A 52 -7.45 17.26 -13.43
C LEU A 52 -7.11 17.92 -14.78
N ASN A 53 -5.93 17.58 -15.31
CA ASN A 53 -5.43 18.12 -16.57
C ASN A 53 -6.33 17.69 -17.75
N PRO A 54 -7.10 18.61 -18.39
CA PRO A 54 -8.09 18.27 -19.42
C PRO A 54 -7.48 17.61 -20.67
N PHE A 55 -6.17 17.71 -20.89
CA PHE A 55 -5.50 17.02 -21.99
C PHE A 55 -5.27 15.53 -21.71
N LEU A 56 -5.36 15.09 -20.46
CA LEU A 56 -5.22 13.69 -20.04
C LEU A 56 -6.60 13.04 -19.81
N PHE A 57 -7.62 13.42 -20.58
CA PHE A 57 -9.07 13.23 -20.36
C PHE A 57 -9.61 11.80 -20.15
N ASN A 58 -8.75 10.79 -20.04
CA ASN A 58 -9.13 9.43 -19.65
C ASN A 58 -8.02 8.76 -18.83
N GLY A 59 -8.36 7.64 -18.21
CA GLY A 59 -7.46 6.90 -17.34
C GLY A 59 -6.24 6.33 -18.05
N HIS A 60 -6.33 6.02 -19.34
CA HIS A 60 -5.17 5.56 -20.12
C HIS A 60 -4.13 6.66 -20.28
N LEU A 61 -4.55 7.88 -20.63
CA LEU A 61 -3.65 9.03 -20.77
C LEU A 61 -3.04 9.45 -19.43
N GLN A 62 -3.85 9.50 -18.36
CA GLN A 62 -3.35 9.72 -17.00
C GLN A 62 -2.28 8.68 -16.60
N THR A 63 -2.57 7.39 -16.84
CA THR A 63 -1.66 6.30 -16.50
C THR A 63 -0.38 6.37 -17.33
N ALA A 64 -0.49 6.60 -18.65
CA ALA A 64 0.67 6.73 -19.51
C ALA A 64 1.57 7.89 -19.11
N TRP A 65 0.98 9.02 -18.68
CA TRP A 65 1.73 10.20 -18.24
C TRP A 65 2.61 9.95 -17.01
N THR A 66 2.30 8.92 -16.20
CA THR A 66 3.17 8.54 -15.06
C THR A 66 4.56 8.09 -15.49
N THR A 67 4.73 7.64 -16.74
CA THR A 67 6.03 7.21 -17.28
C THR A 67 6.94 8.38 -17.65
N VAL A 68 6.39 9.59 -17.71
CA VAL A 68 7.12 10.78 -18.14
C VAL A 68 7.82 11.43 -16.94
N LYS A 69 9.16 11.45 -16.98
CA LYS A 69 9.99 11.96 -15.88
C LYS A 69 10.34 13.44 -16.09
N PHE A 70 9.41 14.33 -15.76
CA PHE A 70 9.67 15.78 -15.73
C PHE A 70 9.86 16.36 -14.32
N ASP A 71 9.48 15.60 -13.29
CA ASP A 71 9.44 16.10 -11.92
C ASP A 71 10.73 15.76 -11.17
N ASP A 72 11.37 16.78 -10.60
CA ASP A 72 12.42 16.63 -9.61
C ASP A 72 11.84 16.87 -8.20
N VAL A 73 11.53 15.79 -7.49
CA VAL A 73 10.97 15.86 -6.13
C VAL A 73 12.09 15.54 -5.13
N PRO A 74 12.58 16.52 -4.33
CA PRO A 74 13.83 16.41 -3.59
C PRO A 74 13.66 15.65 -2.27
N VAL A 75 13.38 14.35 -2.35
CA VAL A 75 13.39 13.45 -1.18
C VAL A 75 14.69 12.65 -1.19
N TYR A 76 15.40 12.66 -0.07
CA TYR A 76 16.68 12.01 0.12
C TYR A 76 16.54 10.87 1.12
N TYR A 77 17.31 9.81 0.91
CA TYR A 77 17.22 8.60 1.69
C TYR A 77 18.57 8.09 2.17
N LYS A 78 18.58 7.50 3.36
CA LYS A 78 19.61 6.55 3.77
C LYS A 78 19.00 5.16 3.94
N ARG A 79 19.66 4.17 3.34
CA ARG A 79 19.26 2.77 3.32
C ARG A 79 19.88 2.02 4.48
N TRP A 80 19.08 1.20 5.13
CA TRP A 80 19.55 0.11 5.98
C TRP A 80 19.10 -1.23 5.44
N MET A 81 19.95 -2.24 5.59
CA MET A 81 19.69 -3.62 5.21
C MET A 81 19.31 -4.43 6.44
N PHE A 82 18.10 -4.97 6.43
CA PHE A 82 17.60 -5.85 7.49
C PHE A 82 17.77 -7.30 7.07
N GLU A 83 18.28 -8.12 7.99
CA GLU A 83 18.22 -9.57 7.88
C GLU A 83 16.83 -10.05 8.31
N ALA A 84 16.21 -10.89 7.49
CA ALA A 84 14.87 -11.38 7.73
C ALA A 84 14.83 -12.29 8.97
N ASP A 85 13.89 -12.05 9.88
CA ASP A 85 13.73 -12.84 11.11
C ASP A 85 12.84 -14.08 10.93
N ASN A 86 12.19 -14.22 9.77
CA ASN A 86 11.35 -15.36 9.46
C ASN A 86 12.15 -16.50 8.83
N PRO A 87 12.23 -17.69 9.47
CA PRO A 87 13.02 -18.81 8.95
C PRO A 87 12.47 -19.38 7.63
N MET A 88 11.18 -19.15 7.32
CA MET A 88 10.54 -19.59 6.07
C MET A 88 10.72 -18.58 4.92
N PHE A 89 11.08 -17.33 5.23
CA PHE A 89 11.34 -16.29 4.25
C PHE A 89 12.65 -15.57 4.57
N SER A 90 13.74 -16.34 4.60
CA SER A 90 15.10 -15.91 4.92
C SER A 90 15.68 -14.95 3.89
N GLY A 91 16.84 -14.35 4.16
CA GLY A 91 17.51 -13.38 3.29
C GLY A 91 17.42 -11.97 3.85
N HIS A 92 17.65 -10.96 3.03
CA HIS A 92 17.61 -9.56 3.47
C HIS A 92 16.58 -8.73 2.70
N PHE A 93 16.18 -7.61 3.30
CA PHE A 93 15.36 -6.58 2.67
C PHE A 93 15.87 -5.18 3.03
N ALA A 94 15.52 -4.19 2.22
CA ALA A 94 16.01 -2.83 2.36
C ALA A 94 14.91 -1.89 2.87
N VAL A 95 15.25 -1.01 3.81
CA VAL A 95 14.40 0.10 4.22
C VAL A 95 15.15 1.40 4.00
N ASP A 96 14.53 2.31 3.25
CA ASP A 96 15.07 3.64 2.95
C ASP A 96 14.40 4.66 3.87
N PHE A 97 15.15 5.21 4.82
CA PHE A 97 14.70 6.24 5.73
C PHE A 97 14.89 7.61 5.09
N VAL A 98 13.87 8.45 5.14
CA VAL A 98 13.99 9.84 4.69
C VAL A 98 14.97 10.57 5.62
N VAL A 99 15.87 11.34 5.02
CA VAL A 99 16.88 12.13 5.73
C VAL A 99 16.97 13.53 5.15
N ASP A 100 17.65 14.42 5.87
CA ASP A 100 18.00 15.74 5.36
C ASP A 100 18.83 15.65 4.06
N PRO A 101 18.72 16.64 3.16
CA PRO A 101 19.49 16.68 1.93
C PRO A 101 21.00 16.52 2.18
N PHE A 102 21.63 15.63 1.41
CA PHE A 102 23.07 15.42 1.44
C PHE A 102 23.63 15.36 0.02
N GLU A 103 24.94 15.60 -0.10
CA GLU A 103 25.64 15.36 -1.36
C GLU A 103 25.78 13.86 -1.60
N ALA A 104 24.93 13.31 -2.46
CA ALA A 104 25.03 11.91 -2.85
C ALA A 104 26.40 11.66 -3.49
N PRO A 105 27.11 10.58 -3.12
CA PRO A 105 28.38 10.22 -3.74
C PRO A 105 28.21 10.14 -5.26
N LYS A 106 29.05 10.90 -5.99
CA LYS A 106 29.01 10.93 -7.47
C LYS A 106 29.26 9.56 -8.10
N ASP A 107 29.94 8.70 -7.35
CA ASP A 107 30.18 7.32 -7.70
C ASP A 107 29.39 6.38 -6.76
N SER A 108 28.28 5.85 -7.26
CA SER A 108 27.44 4.88 -6.54
C SER A 108 28.13 3.51 -6.36
N GLN A 109 29.32 3.30 -6.93
CA GLN A 109 30.14 2.11 -6.70
C GLN A 109 30.90 2.19 -5.37
N LEU A 110 31.20 3.39 -4.87
CA LEU A 110 31.96 3.58 -3.63
C LEU A 110 31.13 3.38 -2.34
N THR A 111 29.80 3.42 -2.44
CA THR A 111 28.87 3.33 -1.28
C THR A 111 28.56 1.91 -0.84
N ASP A 112 28.88 0.91 -1.65
CA ASP A 112 28.79 -0.53 -1.35
C ASP A 112 30.04 -1.17 -1.95
N GLN A 113 31.18 -1.00 -1.27
CA GLN A 113 32.51 -1.27 -1.80
C GLN A 113 32.70 -2.69 -2.36
N GLU A 114 31.89 -3.66 -1.91
CA GLU A 114 31.89 -5.05 -2.40
C GLU A 114 30.68 -5.40 -3.28
N ARG A 115 29.80 -4.44 -3.61
CA ARG A 115 28.50 -4.70 -4.24
C ARG A 115 27.71 -5.78 -3.51
N LYS A 116 27.83 -5.82 -2.18
CA LYS A 116 27.25 -6.87 -1.33
C LYS A 116 25.73 -6.87 -1.44
N TYR A 117 25.13 -5.68 -1.43
CA TYR A 117 23.67 -5.50 -1.38
C TYR A 117 23.09 -4.96 -2.68
N THR A 118 23.89 -4.28 -3.49
CA THR A 118 23.41 -3.54 -4.65
C THR A 118 23.70 -4.22 -5.98
N GLN A 119 22.79 -3.99 -6.94
CA GLN A 119 23.00 -4.31 -8.35
C GLN A 119 24.17 -3.49 -8.94
N PRO A 120 24.75 -3.87 -10.10
CA PRO A 120 25.86 -3.13 -10.71
C PRO A 120 25.57 -1.64 -10.98
N SER A 121 24.30 -1.27 -11.16
CA SER A 121 23.84 0.13 -11.29
C SER A 121 23.99 0.96 -10.01
N GLY A 122 24.25 0.33 -8.87
CA GLY A 122 24.30 0.96 -7.55
C GLY A 122 22.94 1.40 -7.02
N LEU A 123 22.98 2.23 -5.98
CA LEU A 123 21.77 2.74 -5.33
C LEU A 123 20.95 3.64 -6.26
N PRO A 124 19.63 3.72 -6.04
CA PRO A 124 18.80 4.74 -6.68
C PRO A 124 19.30 6.15 -6.38
N GLU A 125 18.87 7.12 -7.20
CA GLU A 125 19.20 8.54 -6.97
C GLU A 125 18.83 9.01 -5.55
N ARG A 126 19.61 9.97 -5.04
CA ARG A 126 19.40 10.60 -3.72
C ARG A 126 19.39 9.58 -2.56
N THR A 127 20.06 8.44 -2.74
CA THR A 127 20.11 7.35 -1.75
C THR A 127 21.56 7.01 -1.42
N ALA A 128 21.88 6.88 -0.14
CA ALA A 128 23.14 6.36 0.38
C ALA A 128 22.87 5.25 1.41
N PHE A 129 23.88 4.50 1.84
CA PHE A 129 23.73 3.64 3.03
C PHE A 129 23.94 4.47 4.29
N PHE A 130 23.30 4.06 5.39
CA PHE A 130 23.74 4.50 6.72
C PHE A 130 25.11 3.89 7.04
N ALA A 131 25.97 4.66 7.71
CA ALA A 131 27.03 4.06 8.51
C ALA A 131 26.43 3.37 9.75
N ALA A 132 27.16 2.40 10.32
CA ALA A 132 26.63 1.60 11.44
C ALA A 132 26.31 2.46 12.67
N ASP A 133 27.20 3.40 13.00
CA ASP A 133 27.04 4.37 14.09
C ASP A 133 25.87 5.34 13.83
N GLU A 134 25.69 5.79 12.58
CA GLU A 134 24.53 6.62 12.21
C GLU A 134 23.21 5.88 12.39
N PHE A 135 23.16 4.60 12.04
CA PHE A 135 21.95 3.78 12.20
C PHE A 135 21.68 3.47 13.68
N GLU A 136 22.72 3.17 14.45
CA GLU A 136 22.62 2.94 15.90
C GLU A 136 22.18 4.19 16.68
N ALA A 137 22.41 5.39 16.11
CA ALA A 137 21.97 6.67 16.67
C ALA A 137 20.53 7.07 16.28
N LEU A 138 19.86 6.34 15.38
CA LEU A 138 18.47 6.61 14.99
C LEU A 138 17.44 6.53 16.14
N PRO A 139 17.52 5.59 17.12
CA PRO A 139 16.50 5.46 18.17
C PRO A 139 16.21 6.79 18.88
N SER A 140 14.92 7.07 19.09
CA SER A 140 14.46 8.33 19.71
C SER A 140 13.13 8.11 20.43
N ASP A 141 12.94 8.83 21.53
CA ASP A 141 11.71 8.87 22.32
C ASP A 141 10.79 10.05 21.95
N ASP A 142 11.08 10.75 20.84
CA ASP A 142 10.20 11.82 20.36
C ASP A 142 8.82 11.28 19.91
N THR A 143 7.90 12.22 19.69
CA THR A 143 6.51 11.94 19.32
C THR A 143 6.22 12.29 17.85
N LYS A 144 7.24 12.47 17.00
CA LYS A 144 7.02 12.82 15.59
C LYS A 144 6.28 11.67 14.89
N PRO A 145 5.17 11.92 14.19
CA PRO A 145 4.51 10.88 13.42
C PRO A 145 5.46 10.35 12.33
N MET A 146 5.44 9.04 12.14
CA MET A 146 6.24 8.39 11.10
C MET A 146 5.36 7.69 10.07
N LEU A 147 5.64 7.95 8.79
CA LEU A 147 4.95 7.30 7.67
C LEU A 147 5.78 6.13 7.10
N VAL A 148 5.21 4.93 7.15
CA VAL A 148 5.74 3.69 6.57
C VAL A 148 5.14 3.49 5.19
N VAL A 149 5.99 3.53 4.16
CA VAL A 149 5.59 3.56 2.75
C VAL A 149 5.89 2.23 2.05
N LEU A 150 4.92 1.73 1.28
CA LEU A 150 5.06 0.56 0.41
C LEU A 150 4.85 0.98 -1.06
N HIS A 151 5.86 0.74 -1.89
CA HIS A 151 5.83 1.05 -3.32
C HIS A 151 5.03 0.03 -4.15
N GLY A 152 4.74 0.37 -5.40
CA GLY A 152 4.04 -0.50 -6.36
C GLY A 152 4.93 -1.55 -7.04
N LEU A 153 4.40 -2.22 -8.06
CA LEU A 153 5.07 -3.32 -8.76
C LEU A 153 6.44 -2.89 -9.33
N SER A 154 7.51 -3.58 -8.90
CA SER A 154 8.91 -3.44 -9.37
C SER A 154 9.57 -2.08 -9.11
N GLY A 155 8.98 -1.26 -8.24
CA GLY A 155 9.44 0.11 -7.96
C GLY A 155 10.44 0.24 -6.80
N GLY A 156 10.27 1.26 -5.97
CA GLY A 156 11.10 1.52 -4.79
C GLY A 156 10.90 2.94 -4.25
N SER A 157 11.73 3.35 -3.29
CA SER A 157 11.79 4.73 -2.74
C SER A 157 12.01 5.85 -3.78
N HIS A 158 12.49 5.48 -4.97
CA HIS A 158 12.73 6.40 -6.09
C HIS A 158 11.48 6.74 -6.90
N GLU A 159 10.35 6.10 -6.61
CA GLU A 159 9.11 6.32 -7.33
C GLU A 159 8.56 7.73 -7.13
N ILE A 160 8.22 8.40 -8.23
CA ILE A 160 7.85 9.82 -8.21
C ILE A 160 6.52 10.01 -7.47
N TYR A 161 5.54 9.12 -7.68
CA TYR A 161 4.22 9.25 -7.04
C TYR A 161 4.30 9.24 -5.51
N LEU A 162 5.20 8.44 -4.91
CA LEU A 162 5.33 8.39 -3.46
C LEU A 162 6.14 9.58 -2.94
N ARG A 163 7.13 10.05 -3.70
CA ARG A 163 7.90 11.26 -3.33
C ARG A 163 7.01 12.50 -3.32
N HIS A 164 6.04 12.59 -4.23
CA HIS A 164 5.02 13.66 -4.23
C HIS A 164 4.16 13.66 -2.96
N VAL A 165 3.96 12.53 -2.29
CA VAL A 165 3.30 12.46 -0.99
C VAL A 165 4.26 12.78 0.16
N LEU A 166 5.49 12.27 0.09
CA LEU A 166 6.50 12.47 1.14
C LEU A 166 6.93 13.94 1.26
N ALA A 167 7.28 14.57 0.14
CA ALA A 167 7.84 15.92 0.13
C ALA A 167 7.03 16.95 0.95
N PRO A 168 5.70 17.10 0.78
CA PRO A 168 4.93 18.05 1.60
C PRO A 168 4.76 17.62 3.07
N LEU A 169 4.88 16.34 3.42
CA LEU A 169 4.78 15.89 4.82
C LEU A 169 6.06 16.18 5.61
N ILE A 170 7.22 16.00 4.98
CA ILE A 170 8.52 16.15 5.63
C ILE A 170 9.06 17.59 5.58
N ALA A 171 8.46 18.47 4.77
CA ALA A 171 8.99 19.79 4.44
C ALA A 171 9.23 20.70 5.66
N ASP A 172 8.43 20.57 6.72
CA ASP A 172 8.54 21.35 7.96
C ASP A 172 9.22 20.57 9.10
N GLY A 173 9.72 19.36 8.83
CA GLY A 173 10.29 18.48 9.84
C GLY A 173 9.28 17.88 10.83
N ALA A 174 7.97 18.03 10.59
CA ALA A 174 6.93 17.51 11.47
C ALA A 174 6.70 16.00 11.31
N TRP A 175 7.11 15.42 10.17
CA TRP A 175 6.99 13.99 9.89
C TRP A 175 8.34 13.35 9.64
N GLU A 176 8.44 12.11 10.10
CA GLU A 176 9.46 11.16 9.68
C GLU A 176 8.86 10.19 8.66
N ALA A 177 9.68 9.56 7.82
CA ALA A 177 9.19 8.56 6.91
C ALA A 177 10.24 7.52 6.53
N CYS A 178 9.79 6.33 6.19
CA CYS A 178 10.62 5.29 5.61
C CYS A 178 9.88 4.53 4.51
N VAL A 179 10.60 4.04 3.52
CA VAL A 179 10.08 3.21 2.44
C VAL A 179 10.63 1.80 2.60
N ILE A 180 9.73 0.83 2.74
CA ILE A 180 10.11 -0.59 2.72
C ILE A 180 10.22 -1.00 1.26
N ASN A 181 11.45 -1.30 0.82
CA ASN A 181 11.70 -1.78 -0.53
C ASN A 181 11.50 -3.29 -0.57
N SER A 182 10.60 -3.73 -1.44
CA SER A 182 10.35 -5.14 -1.67
C SER A 182 11.62 -5.85 -2.17
N ARG A 183 11.78 -7.13 -1.84
CA ARG A 183 12.99 -7.88 -2.20
C ARG A 183 13.22 -7.92 -3.71
N GLY A 184 14.44 -7.57 -4.13
CA GLY A 184 14.84 -7.41 -5.53
C GLY A 184 14.65 -6.00 -6.08
N CYS A 185 13.85 -5.16 -5.41
CA CYS A 185 13.49 -3.84 -5.89
C CYS A 185 14.49 -2.77 -5.42
N ALA A 186 14.36 -1.56 -5.99
CA ALA A 186 15.21 -0.41 -5.68
C ALA A 186 16.72 -0.71 -5.76
N GLN A 187 17.12 -1.50 -6.76
CA GLN A 187 18.51 -1.96 -6.99
C GLN A 187 19.11 -2.82 -5.87
N THR A 188 18.27 -3.46 -5.06
CA THR A 188 18.67 -4.35 -3.97
C THR A 188 18.70 -5.79 -4.45
N LYS A 189 19.83 -6.49 -4.32
CA LYS A 189 19.96 -7.92 -4.61
C LYS A 189 19.07 -8.74 -3.66
N ILE A 190 18.63 -9.91 -4.11
CA ILE A 190 18.04 -10.94 -3.22
C ILE A 190 19.10 -11.94 -2.77
N THR A 191 18.80 -12.70 -1.71
CA THR A 191 19.64 -13.81 -1.20
C THR A 191 18.85 -15.09 -0.97
N SER A 192 17.55 -15.09 -1.27
CA SER A 192 16.60 -16.14 -0.88
C SER A 192 16.17 -17.07 -2.02
N GLY A 193 16.62 -16.83 -3.26
CA GLY A 193 16.16 -17.56 -4.45
C GLY A 193 14.68 -17.36 -4.80
N VAL A 194 14.01 -16.40 -4.17
CA VAL A 194 12.61 -16.03 -4.42
C VAL A 194 12.46 -14.52 -4.47
N LEU A 195 11.71 -14.02 -5.46
CA LEU A 195 11.28 -12.63 -5.50
C LEU A 195 10.05 -12.41 -4.62
N TYR A 196 9.81 -11.16 -4.22
CA TYR A 196 8.57 -10.78 -3.55
C TYR A 196 7.33 -11.01 -4.44
N ASN A 197 6.17 -11.10 -3.80
CA ASN A 197 4.88 -11.23 -4.47
C ASN A 197 3.80 -10.39 -3.76
N ALA A 198 2.58 -10.44 -4.27
CA ALA A 198 1.44 -9.66 -3.75
C ALA A 198 1.00 -10.01 -2.31
N ARG A 199 1.51 -11.12 -1.76
CA ARG A 199 1.21 -11.63 -0.41
C ARG A 199 2.35 -11.37 0.59
N ALA A 200 3.45 -10.74 0.17
CA ALA A 200 4.67 -10.59 0.96
C ALA A 200 4.54 -9.58 2.13
N THR A 201 3.86 -9.97 3.21
CA THR A 201 3.64 -9.13 4.41
C THR A 201 4.75 -9.25 5.46
N TRP A 202 5.64 -10.23 5.34
CA TRP A 202 6.66 -10.54 6.38
C TRP A 202 7.64 -9.40 6.63
N ASP A 203 8.22 -8.83 5.57
CA ASP A 203 9.18 -7.73 5.70
C ASP A 203 8.50 -6.48 6.28
N VAL A 204 7.22 -6.26 5.94
CA VAL A 204 6.39 -5.18 6.50
C VAL A 204 6.22 -5.35 8.00
N ARG A 205 5.83 -6.56 8.42
CA ARG A 205 5.66 -6.90 9.84
C ARG A 205 6.95 -6.74 10.62
N GLN A 206 8.06 -7.24 10.10
CA GLN A 206 9.36 -7.11 10.75
C GLN A 206 9.80 -5.64 10.86
N ALA A 207 9.67 -4.86 9.79
CA ALA A 207 10.01 -3.45 9.79
C ALA A 207 9.15 -2.67 10.79
N VAL A 208 7.82 -2.84 10.78
CA VAL A 208 6.92 -2.15 11.71
C VAL A 208 7.21 -2.53 13.16
N LYS A 209 7.49 -3.81 13.44
CA LYS A 209 7.90 -4.27 14.77
C LYS A 209 9.21 -3.62 15.22
N TRP A 210 10.19 -3.52 14.32
CA TRP A 210 11.44 -2.83 14.61
C TRP A 210 11.20 -1.33 14.86
N LEU A 211 10.42 -0.66 14.02
CA LEU A 211 10.07 0.75 14.17
C LEU A 211 9.38 1.05 15.50
N ARG A 212 8.40 0.23 15.91
CA ARG A 212 7.74 0.39 17.21
C ARG A 212 8.72 0.24 18.37
N LYS A 213 9.66 -0.69 18.28
CA LYS A 213 10.70 -0.88 19.32
C LYS A 213 11.69 0.28 19.36
N THR A 214 12.12 0.76 18.20
CA THR A 214 13.13 1.82 18.04
C THR A 214 12.58 3.20 18.35
N PHE A 215 11.29 3.42 18.09
CA PHE A 215 10.59 4.69 18.26
C PHE A 215 9.31 4.50 19.08
N PRO A 216 9.41 4.24 20.40
CA PRO A 216 8.28 3.80 21.20
C PRO A 216 7.12 4.80 21.22
N ASN A 217 7.41 6.10 21.22
CA ASN A 217 6.42 7.17 21.33
C ASN A 217 5.94 7.74 19.98
N ARG A 218 6.54 7.34 18.86
CA ARG A 218 6.12 7.80 17.54
C ARG A 218 4.81 7.10 17.13
N PRO A 219 3.75 7.84 16.75
CA PRO A 219 2.62 7.22 16.08
C PRO A 219 3.04 6.80 14.67
N LEU A 220 2.84 5.53 14.34
CA LEU A 220 3.20 4.96 13.04
C LEU A 220 1.98 4.96 12.12
N PHE A 221 2.15 5.40 10.89
CA PHE A 221 1.13 5.43 9.85
C PHE A 221 1.57 4.61 8.65
N GLY A 222 0.62 3.97 7.96
CA GLY A 222 0.91 3.21 6.74
C GLY A 222 0.46 3.94 5.48
N ILE A 223 1.20 3.81 4.38
CA ILE A 223 0.69 4.10 3.06
C ILE A 223 1.20 3.07 2.05
N GLY A 224 0.31 2.57 1.21
CA GLY A 224 0.67 1.69 0.11
C GLY A 224 0.16 2.23 -1.23
N PHE A 225 0.91 1.94 -2.29
CA PHE A 225 0.57 2.32 -3.66
C PHE A 225 0.48 1.09 -4.55
N SER A 226 -0.59 0.96 -5.34
CA SER A 226 -0.78 -0.17 -6.26
C SER A 226 -0.57 -1.51 -5.55
N LEU A 227 0.34 -2.36 -6.01
CA LEU A 227 0.67 -3.63 -5.34
C LEU A 227 1.06 -3.46 -3.86
N GLY A 228 1.76 -2.39 -3.50
CA GLY A 228 2.08 -2.07 -2.11
C GLY A 228 0.85 -1.75 -1.26
N ALA A 229 -0.22 -1.21 -1.86
CA ALA A 229 -1.50 -1.03 -1.18
C ALA A 229 -2.19 -2.38 -0.92
N ASN A 230 -2.13 -3.32 -1.86
CA ASN A 230 -2.63 -4.69 -1.67
C ASN A 230 -1.86 -5.42 -0.55
N ILE A 231 -0.53 -5.35 -0.56
CA ILE A 231 0.32 -5.94 0.49
C ILE A 231 0.01 -5.31 1.86
N LEU A 232 -0.07 -3.97 1.92
CA LEU A 232 -0.40 -3.26 3.16
C LEU A 232 -1.79 -3.67 3.68
N THR A 233 -2.80 -3.78 2.80
CA THR A 233 -4.15 -4.21 3.19
C THR A 233 -4.14 -5.61 3.80
N ASN A 234 -3.42 -6.55 3.17
CA ASN A 234 -3.25 -7.89 3.72
C ASN A 234 -2.56 -7.87 5.09
N TYR A 235 -1.47 -7.10 5.24
CA TYR A 235 -0.80 -6.92 6.53
C TYR A 235 -1.76 -6.36 7.59
N LEU A 236 -2.51 -5.31 7.28
CA LEU A 236 -3.47 -4.70 8.22
C LEU A 236 -4.56 -5.70 8.66
N GLY A 237 -5.04 -6.52 7.73
CA GLY A 237 -6.02 -7.56 8.03
C GLY A 237 -5.44 -8.70 8.88
N GLU A 238 -4.19 -9.10 8.63
CA GLU A 238 -3.49 -10.12 9.42
C GLU A 238 -3.23 -9.67 10.86
N GLU A 239 -2.82 -8.41 11.05
CA GLU A 239 -2.55 -7.88 12.39
C GLU A 239 -3.85 -7.56 13.15
N GLY A 240 -4.92 -7.18 12.46
CA GLY A 240 -6.21 -6.87 13.08
C GLY A 240 -6.07 -5.87 14.24
N GLU A 241 -6.53 -6.25 15.43
CA GLU A 241 -6.44 -5.43 16.64
C GLU A 241 -5.00 -5.24 17.16
N ALA A 242 -4.08 -6.15 16.82
CA ALA A 242 -2.68 -6.08 17.24
C ALA A 242 -1.84 -5.13 16.36
N CYS A 243 -2.45 -4.54 15.33
CA CYS A 243 -1.76 -3.67 14.39
C CYS A 243 -1.11 -2.47 15.10
N GLN A 244 0.19 -2.29 14.88
CA GLN A 244 0.98 -1.22 15.50
C GLN A 244 0.85 0.14 14.79
N LEU A 245 0.21 0.15 13.62
CA LEU A 245 -0.08 1.37 12.86
C LEU A 245 -1.36 2.01 13.40
N LYS A 246 -1.41 3.35 13.47
CA LYS A 246 -2.54 4.11 14.00
C LYS A 246 -3.58 4.44 12.93
N ALA A 247 -3.16 4.58 11.67
CA ALA A 247 -4.04 4.66 10.51
C ALA A 247 -3.27 4.30 9.23
N ALA A 248 -3.98 4.05 8.12
CA ALA A 248 -3.37 3.75 6.84
C ALA A 248 -4.05 4.42 5.64
N VAL A 249 -3.30 4.61 4.56
CA VAL A 249 -3.81 5.08 3.25
C VAL A 249 -3.51 4.05 2.16
N LEU A 250 -4.51 3.74 1.33
CA LEU A 250 -4.43 2.73 0.28
C LEU A 250 -4.70 3.37 -1.08
N CYS A 251 -3.65 3.63 -1.86
CA CYS A 251 -3.73 4.33 -3.14
C CYS A 251 -3.73 3.35 -4.32
N ALA A 252 -4.73 3.43 -5.20
CA ALA A 252 -4.80 2.64 -6.44
C ALA A 252 -4.69 1.11 -6.22
N SER A 253 -5.23 0.59 -5.12
CA SER A 253 -5.05 -0.83 -4.74
C SER A 253 -5.77 -1.78 -5.72
N PRO A 254 -5.11 -2.80 -6.27
CA PRO A 254 -5.75 -3.85 -7.07
C PRO A 254 -6.39 -4.91 -6.15
N TRP A 255 -7.47 -4.53 -5.45
CA TRP A 255 -8.10 -5.31 -4.38
C TRP A 255 -8.39 -6.78 -4.75
N ASN A 256 -8.93 -7.02 -5.94
CA ASN A 256 -9.16 -8.36 -6.48
C ASN A 256 -8.23 -8.62 -7.67
N LEU A 257 -7.13 -9.32 -7.42
CA LEU A 257 -6.09 -9.60 -8.40
C LEU A 257 -6.58 -10.49 -9.53
N GLU A 258 -7.51 -11.41 -9.26
CA GLU A 258 -8.06 -12.31 -10.28
C GLU A 258 -8.92 -11.51 -11.27
N VAL A 259 -9.83 -10.68 -10.77
CA VAL A 259 -10.66 -9.79 -11.61
C VAL A 259 -9.81 -8.77 -12.35
N SER A 260 -8.80 -8.17 -11.69
CA SER A 260 -7.84 -7.28 -12.35
C SER A 260 -7.07 -7.97 -13.47
N SER A 261 -6.58 -9.20 -13.25
CA SER A 261 -5.87 -9.99 -14.26
C SER A 261 -6.76 -10.32 -15.46
N VAL A 262 -7.99 -10.79 -15.22
CA VAL A 262 -8.97 -11.04 -16.29
C VAL A 262 -9.31 -9.76 -17.04
N SER A 263 -9.48 -8.63 -16.34
CA SER A 263 -9.77 -7.33 -16.95
C SER A 263 -8.63 -6.88 -17.88
N LEU A 264 -7.38 -7.03 -17.45
CA LEU A 264 -6.20 -6.75 -18.30
C LEU A 264 -6.20 -7.64 -19.54
N GLN A 265 -6.56 -8.92 -19.42
CA GLN A 265 -6.61 -9.83 -20.57
C GLN A 265 -7.80 -9.56 -21.51
N SER A 266 -8.87 -8.95 -21.01
CA SER A 266 -10.14 -8.77 -21.73
C SER A 266 -10.14 -7.66 -22.80
N SER A 267 -9.07 -6.86 -22.90
CA SER A 267 -8.96 -5.79 -23.89
C SER A 267 -7.59 -5.74 -24.54
N TRP A 268 -7.52 -5.25 -25.78
CA TRP A 268 -6.25 -5.13 -26.49
C TRP A 268 -5.24 -4.22 -25.76
N LEU A 269 -5.70 -3.05 -25.28
CA LEU A 269 -4.85 -2.15 -24.47
C LEU A 269 -4.43 -2.81 -23.15
N GLY A 270 -5.36 -3.48 -22.47
CA GLY A 270 -5.07 -4.26 -21.26
C GLY A 270 -3.96 -5.28 -21.47
N LEU A 271 -4.04 -6.07 -22.53
CA LEU A 271 -3.16 -7.21 -22.77
C LEU A 271 -1.83 -6.78 -23.42
N GLU A 272 -1.89 -6.09 -24.56
CA GLU A 272 -0.70 -5.76 -25.36
C GLU A 272 0.07 -4.54 -24.85
N VAL A 273 -0.54 -3.70 -24.01
CA VAL A 273 0.14 -2.54 -23.40
C VAL A 273 0.41 -2.84 -21.93
N TYR A 274 -0.62 -2.87 -21.08
CA TYR A 274 -0.41 -2.91 -19.62
C TYR A 274 0.19 -4.24 -19.13
N SER A 275 -0.47 -5.36 -19.43
CA SER A 275 -0.02 -6.69 -19.00
C SER A 275 1.36 -7.04 -19.56
N LYS A 276 1.62 -6.69 -20.83
CA LYS A 276 2.93 -6.88 -21.48
C LYS A 276 4.03 -6.01 -20.86
N VAL A 277 3.77 -4.73 -20.57
CA VAL A 277 4.75 -3.84 -19.92
C VAL A 277 5.05 -4.29 -18.50
N MET A 278 4.03 -4.64 -17.71
CA MET A 278 4.22 -5.18 -16.36
C MET A 278 4.99 -6.51 -16.38
N GLY A 279 4.64 -7.43 -17.27
CA GLY A 279 5.37 -8.69 -17.46
C GLY A 279 6.82 -8.46 -17.87
N SER A 280 7.09 -7.51 -18.77
CA SER A 280 8.44 -7.14 -19.19
C SER A 280 9.26 -6.53 -18.04
N ASN A 281 8.66 -5.68 -17.22
CA ASN A 281 9.30 -5.11 -16.03
C ASN A 281 9.65 -6.19 -15.01
N MET A 282 8.75 -7.14 -14.76
CA MET A 282 8.98 -8.26 -13.86
C MET A 282 10.02 -9.24 -14.40
N LYS A 283 10.03 -9.50 -15.72
CA LYS A 283 11.10 -10.27 -16.35
C LYS A 283 12.46 -9.59 -16.22
N ARG A 284 12.53 -8.27 -16.40
CA ARG A 284 13.78 -7.52 -16.16
C ARG A 284 14.23 -7.63 -14.71
N LEU A 285 13.30 -7.53 -13.76
CA LEU A 285 13.60 -7.74 -12.34
C LEU A 285 14.15 -9.15 -12.10
N PHE A 286 13.57 -10.17 -12.73
CA PHE A 286 14.07 -11.54 -12.69
C PHE A 286 15.48 -11.67 -13.27
N GLU A 287 15.77 -11.09 -14.44
CA GLU A 287 17.11 -11.17 -15.05
C GLU A 287 18.20 -10.53 -14.16
N HIS A 288 17.86 -9.46 -13.42
CA HIS A 288 18.79 -8.89 -12.43
C HIS A 288 19.11 -9.83 -11.25
N HIS A 289 18.34 -10.90 -11.07
CA HIS A 289 18.45 -11.82 -9.94
C HIS A 289 18.54 -13.28 -10.37
N VAL A 290 18.77 -13.56 -11.66
CA VAL A 290 18.69 -14.91 -12.22
C VAL A 290 19.67 -15.88 -11.54
N ASP A 291 20.85 -15.41 -11.15
CA ASP A 291 21.86 -16.23 -10.47
C ASP A 291 21.38 -16.74 -9.10
N GLU A 292 20.57 -15.95 -8.40
CA GLU A 292 20.00 -16.36 -7.10
C GLU A 292 18.71 -17.15 -7.31
N VAL A 293 17.83 -16.71 -8.21
CA VAL A 293 16.55 -17.39 -8.47
C VAL A 293 16.76 -18.77 -9.06
N SER A 294 17.78 -18.98 -9.90
CA SER A 294 18.11 -20.28 -10.51
C SER A 294 18.57 -21.35 -9.50
N LYS A 295 18.93 -20.94 -8.28
CA LYS A 295 19.20 -21.88 -7.17
C LYS A 295 17.93 -22.54 -6.66
N ASN A 296 16.74 -22.01 -6.97
CA ASN A 296 15.47 -22.61 -6.60
C ASN A 296 15.09 -23.70 -7.63
N PRO A 297 15.11 -25.00 -7.24
CA PRO A 297 14.92 -26.11 -8.18
C PRO A 297 13.51 -26.20 -8.77
N ARG A 298 12.56 -25.41 -8.27
CA ARG A 298 11.18 -25.34 -8.80
C ARG A 298 11.05 -24.40 -9.99
N VAL A 299 12.02 -23.53 -10.23
CA VAL A 299 11.93 -22.48 -11.25
C VAL A 299 12.55 -22.97 -12.56
N ASP A 300 11.76 -22.97 -13.62
CA ASP A 300 12.23 -23.17 -14.99
C ASP A 300 12.61 -21.79 -15.59
N ILE A 301 13.91 -21.57 -15.73
CA ILE A 301 14.48 -20.30 -16.20
C ILE A 301 14.08 -19.98 -17.65
N ASP A 302 14.04 -21.00 -18.52
CA ASP A 302 13.69 -20.80 -19.92
C ASP A 302 12.20 -20.52 -20.07
N ALA A 303 11.36 -21.18 -19.25
CA ALA A 303 9.94 -20.86 -19.16
C ALA A 303 9.73 -19.40 -18.74
N VAL A 304 10.42 -18.91 -17.70
CA VAL A 304 10.32 -17.51 -17.25
C VAL A 304 10.77 -16.53 -18.35
N ARG A 305 11.87 -16.83 -19.04
CA ARG A 305 12.38 -16.03 -20.18
C ARG A 305 11.43 -15.99 -21.37
N SER A 306 10.64 -17.04 -21.57
CA SER A 306 9.68 -17.13 -22.68
C SER A 306 8.41 -16.30 -22.46
N THR A 307 8.10 -15.89 -21.22
CA THR A 307 6.85 -15.18 -20.87
C THR A 307 6.71 -13.83 -21.58
N LYS A 308 5.51 -13.47 -22.02
CA LYS A 308 5.23 -12.17 -22.66
C LYS A 308 4.39 -11.28 -21.75
N TYR A 309 3.44 -11.86 -21.02
CA TYR A 309 2.46 -11.15 -20.22
C TYR A 309 2.65 -11.38 -18.71
N LEU A 310 2.07 -10.50 -17.90
CA LEU A 310 2.20 -10.57 -16.43
C LEU A 310 1.70 -11.90 -15.86
N HIS A 311 0.55 -12.40 -16.32
CA HIS A 311 -0.01 -13.66 -15.82
C HIS A 311 0.84 -14.89 -16.18
N GLU A 312 1.52 -14.87 -17.32
CA GLU A 312 2.47 -15.91 -17.70
C GLU A 312 3.72 -15.86 -16.81
N PHE A 313 4.21 -14.65 -16.49
CA PHE A 313 5.30 -14.47 -15.53
C PHE A 313 4.90 -14.97 -14.13
N ASP A 314 3.72 -14.62 -13.66
CA ASP A 314 3.20 -15.09 -12.38
C ASP A 314 3.06 -16.61 -12.36
N ARG A 315 2.63 -17.21 -13.48
CA ARG A 315 2.57 -18.67 -13.63
C ARG A 315 3.96 -19.31 -13.61
N ALA A 316 4.89 -18.80 -14.41
CA ALA A 316 6.21 -19.41 -14.58
C ALA A 316 7.12 -19.21 -13.36
N LEU A 317 7.08 -18.04 -12.71
CA LEU A 317 7.97 -17.72 -11.60
C LEU A 317 7.26 -17.73 -10.25
N GLN A 318 6.19 -16.94 -10.08
CA GLN A 318 5.58 -16.75 -8.75
C GLN A 318 4.95 -18.06 -8.26
N CYS A 319 4.18 -18.74 -9.10
CA CYS A 319 3.55 -20.00 -8.74
C CYS A 319 4.59 -21.08 -8.41
N ALA A 320 5.62 -21.20 -9.27
CA ALA A 320 6.72 -22.14 -9.06
C ALA A 320 7.47 -21.88 -7.75
N SER A 321 7.86 -20.62 -7.52
CA SER A 321 8.66 -20.21 -6.36
C SER A 321 7.89 -20.33 -5.04
N TRP A 322 6.60 -20.04 -5.06
CA TRP A 322 5.76 -19.98 -3.86
C TRP A 322 4.87 -21.22 -3.66
N GLY A 323 4.91 -22.17 -4.60
CA GLY A 323 4.15 -23.43 -4.50
C GLY A 323 2.67 -23.30 -4.85
N TYR A 324 2.26 -22.25 -5.56
CA TYR A 324 0.87 -22.15 -6.03
C TYR A 324 0.61 -23.08 -7.22
N PRO A 325 -0.50 -23.83 -7.23
CA PRO A 325 -0.79 -24.78 -8.31
C PRO A 325 -1.20 -24.11 -9.62
N THR A 326 -1.72 -22.87 -9.57
CA THR A 326 -2.09 -22.02 -10.71
C THR A 326 -1.95 -20.54 -10.33
N GLU A 327 -1.83 -19.67 -11.33
CA GLU A 327 -1.84 -18.21 -11.16
C GLU A 327 -3.18 -17.73 -10.57
N GLY A 328 -4.29 -18.39 -10.91
CA GLY A 328 -5.57 -18.12 -10.25
C GLY A 328 -5.56 -18.44 -8.75
N ALA A 329 -4.91 -19.54 -8.34
CA ALA A 329 -4.76 -19.84 -6.91
C ALA A 329 -3.92 -18.78 -6.19
N TYR A 330 -2.84 -18.32 -6.82
CA TYR A 330 -2.04 -17.20 -6.33
C TYR A 330 -2.86 -15.91 -6.23
N TYR A 331 -3.57 -15.52 -7.30
CA TYR A 331 -4.37 -14.28 -7.30
C TYR A 331 -5.47 -14.30 -6.27
N ARG A 332 -6.16 -15.43 -6.09
CA ARG A 332 -7.15 -15.57 -5.04
C ARG A 332 -6.48 -15.38 -3.67
N ASP A 333 -5.43 -16.12 -3.35
CA ASP A 333 -4.76 -16.01 -2.03
C ASP A 333 -4.21 -14.60 -1.76
N ALA A 334 -3.64 -13.95 -2.77
CA ALA A 334 -2.99 -12.65 -2.60
C ALA A 334 -3.93 -11.44 -2.70
N SER A 335 -5.18 -11.62 -3.15
CA SER A 335 -6.18 -10.54 -3.19
C SER A 335 -6.52 -10.05 -1.78
N SER A 336 -6.73 -8.74 -1.64
CA SER A 336 -6.97 -8.10 -0.36
C SER A 336 -8.43 -7.72 -0.07
N VAL A 337 -9.38 -8.18 -0.89
CA VAL A 337 -10.83 -7.95 -0.68
C VAL A 337 -11.27 -8.45 0.69
N ASP A 338 -11.00 -9.72 1.04
CA ASP A 338 -11.47 -10.25 2.33
C ASP A 338 -10.69 -9.66 3.50
N SER A 339 -9.38 -9.44 3.33
CA SER A 339 -8.51 -8.89 4.36
C SER A 339 -8.99 -7.55 4.91
N LEU A 340 -9.68 -6.75 4.08
CA LEU A 340 -10.24 -5.46 4.50
C LEU A 340 -11.28 -5.58 5.63
N LEU A 341 -12.00 -6.69 5.69
CA LEU A 341 -12.99 -6.97 6.73
C LEU A 341 -12.34 -7.28 8.09
N ALA A 342 -11.05 -7.67 8.09
CA ALA A 342 -10.29 -7.95 9.29
C ALA A 342 -9.55 -6.72 9.87
N ILE A 343 -9.49 -5.61 9.12
CA ILE A 343 -8.77 -4.40 9.55
C ILE A 343 -9.49 -3.77 10.75
N LYS A 344 -8.73 -3.41 11.79
CA LYS A 344 -9.25 -2.80 13.04
C LYS A 344 -8.67 -1.42 13.34
N ILE A 345 -8.04 -0.78 12.34
CA ILE A 345 -7.54 0.60 12.43
C ILE A 345 -8.17 1.45 11.31
N PRO A 346 -8.30 2.78 11.50
CA PRO A 346 -8.77 3.68 10.45
C PRO A 346 -7.95 3.55 9.17
N PHE A 347 -8.62 3.37 8.02
CA PHE A 347 -7.97 3.42 6.73
C PHE A 347 -8.74 4.21 5.68
N PHE A 348 -7.99 4.89 4.82
CA PHE A 348 -8.53 5.71 3.73
C PHE A 348 -8.05 5.19 2.37
N ALA A 349 -8.97 4.67 1.57
CA ALA A 349 -8.68 4.18 0.24
C ALA A 349 -8.96 5.24 -0.83
N VAL A 350 -8.03 5.42 -1.77
CA VAL A 350 -8.12 6.39 -2.87
C VAL A 350 -8.05 5.65 -4.21
N GLN A 351 -9.14 5.71 -4.98
CA GLN A 351 -9.31 4.98 -6.24
C GLN A 351 -9.80 5.87 -7.38
N ALA A 352 -9.42 5.55 -8.61
CA ALA A 352 -9.99 6.16 -9.81
C ALA A 352 -10.91 5.13 -10.50
N GLU A 353 -12.13 5.54 -10.86
CA GLU A 353 -13.10 4.66 -11.52
C GLU A 353 -12.68 4.28 -12.94
N ASP A 354 -11.80 5.07 -13.56
CA ASP A 354 -11.27 4.83 -14.89
C ASP A 354 -9.84 4.26 -14.89
N ASP A 355 -9.37 3.75 -13.75
CA ASP A 355 -8.08 3.08 -13.62
C ASP A 355 -8.03 1.82 -14.53
N PRO A 356 -7.11 1.75 -15.51
CA PRO A 356 -7.02 0.63 -16.44
C PRO A 356 -6.37 -0.63 -15.84
N ILE A 357 -5.78 -0.54 -14.64
CA ILE A 357 -5.08 -1.62 -13.93
C ILE A 357 -5.89 -2.08 -12.72
N ALA A 358 -6.19 -1.16 -11.78
CA ALA A 358 -7.06 -1.39 -10.64
C ALA A 358 -8.53 -1.14 -11.02
N THR A 359 -9.04 -1.97 -11.93
CA THR A 359 -10.37 -1.79 -12.54
C THR A 359 -11.47 -1.58 -11.52
N VAL A 360 -12.43 -0.69 -11.83
CA VAL A 360 -13.63 -0.44 -11.01
C VAL A 360 -14.42 -1.71 -10.68
N LYS A 361 -14.37 -2.72 -11.57
CA LYS A 361 -15.03 -4.03 -11.38
C LYS A 361 -14.44 -4.85 -10.24
N ALA A 362 -13.21 -4.57 -9.85
CA ALA A 362 -12.49 -5.25 -8.78
C ALA A 362 -12.59 -4.50 -7.44
N LEU A 363 -13.28 -3.35 -7.39
CA LEU A 363 -13.37 -2.56 -6.16
C LEU A 363 -14.39 -3.16 -5.19
N PRO A 364 -14.02 -3.31 -3.90
CA PRO A 364 -14.84 -3.95 -2.89
C PRO A 364 -15.93 -3.01 -2.32
N PHE A 365 -16.82 -2.52 -3.18
CA PHE A 365 -17.87 -1.57 -2.79
C PHE A 365 -18.84 -2.13 -1.75
N GLN A 366 -19.06 -3.44 -1.75
CA GLN A 366 -19.94 -4.07 -0.78
C GLN A 366 -19.24 -4.20 0.57
N GLU A 367 -18.02 -4.72 0.58
CA GLU A 367 -17.24 -4.98 1.78
C GLU A 367 -16.81 -3.68 2.48
N ILE A 368 -16.47 -2.62 1.74
CA ILE A 368 -16.20 -1.30 2.34
C ILE A 368 -17.44 -0.72 3.04
N GLY A 369 -18.64 -1.09 2.57
CA GLY A 369 -19.91 -0.74 3.20
C GLY A 369 -20.21 -1.53 4.49
N GLN A 370 -19.39 -2.55 4.80
CA GLN A 370 -19.57 -3.39 5.98
C GLN A 370 -18.63 -2.98 7.12
N THR A 371 -17.41 -2.54 6.83
CA THR A 371 -16.43 -2.17 7.88
C THR A 371 -16.64 -0.74 8.40
N PRO A 372 -16.62 -0.50 9.73
CA PRO A 372 -16.62 0.86 10.28
C PRO A 372 -15.26 1.54 10.14
N TYR A 373 -14.19 0.77 9.94
CA TYR A 373 -12.80 1.24 9.95
C TYR A 373 -12.32 1.80 8.60
N GLY A 374 -13.13 1.69 7.55
CA GLY A 374 -12.73 1.99 6.18
C GLY A 374 -13.59 3.06 5.51
N VAL A 375 -12.94 3.99 4.83
CA VAL A 375 -13.59 4.90 3.87
C VAL A 375 -12.87 4.80 2.54
N MET A 376 -13.60 4.54 1.47
CA MET A 376 -13.08 4.57 0.11
C MET A 376 -13.59 5.81 -0.62
N MET A 377 -12.68 6.65 -1.08
CA MET A 377 -12.94 7.73 -2.01
C MET A 377 -12.64 7.27 -3.43
N THR A 378 -13.61 7.45 -4.33
CA THR A 378 -13.38 7.32 -5.78
C THR A 378 -13.39 8.69 -6.45
N THR A 379 -12.62 8.82 -7.53
CA THR A 379 -12.79 9.88 -8.53
C THR A 379 -13.24 9.26 -9.85
N SER A 380 -14.12 9.93 -10.59
CA SER A 380 -14.56 9.44 -11.91
C SER A 380 -13.44 9.36 -12.96
N TRP A 381 -12.33 10.05 -12.70
CA TRP A 381 -11.16 10.12 -13.55
C TRP A 381 -9.92 10.27 -12.69
N GLY A 382 -8.82 9.63 -13.10
CA GLY A 382 -7.51 9.74 -12.46
C GLY A 382 -6.47 8.77 -13.02
N GLY A 383 -6.89 7.67 -13.65
CA GLY A 383 -5.99 6.59 -14.08
C GLY A 383 -5.24 5.94 -12.91
N HIS A 384 -4.31 5.04 -13.23
CA HIS A 384 -3.51 4.35 -12.23
C HIS A 384 -2.38 5.26 -11.72
N LEU A 385 -2.48 5.74 -10.48
CA LEU A 385 -1.49 6.62 -9.83
C LEU A 385 -1.21 7.93 -10.61
N GLY A 386 -2.14 8.36 -11.46
CA GLY A 386 -2.02 9.56 -12.29
C GLY A 386 -2.48 10.80 -11.54
N TRP A 387 -3.79 11.07 -11.55
CA TRP A 387 -4.43 12.27 -11.01
C TRP A 387 -3.68 13.58 -11.33
N PHE A 388 -3.08 13.66 -12.52
CA PHE A 388 -2.29 14.83 -12.88
C PHE A 388 -3.18 16.05 -13.04
N GLU A 389 -2.76 17.13 -12.40
CA GLU A 389 -3.29 18.48 -12.57
C GLU A 389 -2.51 19.22 -13.67
N LEU A 390 -3.01 20.37 -14.11
CA LEU A 390 -2.20 21.27 -14.93
C LEU A 390 -0.95 21.70 -14.14
N GLY A 391 0.22 21.55 -14.75
CA GLY A 391 1.52 21.84 -14.11
C GLY A 391 2.25 20.62 -13.53
N GLY A 392 1.70 19.41 -13.63
CA GLY A 392 2.40 18.16 -13.30
C GLY A 392 2.22 17.66 -11.87
N SER A 393 1.64 18.46 -10.96
CA SER A 393 1.26 17.98 -9.63
C SER A 393 0.19 16.89 -9.70
N ARG A 394 0.09 16.07 -8.66
CA ARG A 394 -0.93 15.02 -8.55
C ARG A 394 -1.98 15.41 -7.52
N TRP A 395 -3.25 15.48 -7.94
CA TRP A 395 -4.35 15.90 -7.07
C TRP A 395 -4.50 15.02 -5.84
N PHE A 396 -4.31 13.69 -5.97
CA PHE A 396 -4.50 12.74 -4.87
C PHE A 396 -3.56 12.98 -3.68
N VAL A 397 -2.45 13.70 -3.87
CA VAL A 397 -1.53 14.07 -2.79
C VAL A 397 -2.28 14.85 -1.70
N LYS A 398 -3.17 15.77 -2.08
CA LYS A 398 -3.89 16.65 -1.15
C LYS A 398 -4.80 15.87 -0.18
N PRO A 399 -5.76 15.04 -0.63
CA PRO A 399 -6.58 14.25 0.29
C PRO A 399 -5.74 13.31 1.16
N VAL A 400 -4.67 12.73 0.63
CA VAL A 400 -3.78 11.82 1.38
C VAL A 400 -3.03 12.54 2.50
N THR A 401 -2.33 13.62 2.19
CA THR A 401 -1.52 14.35 3.19
C THR A 401 -2.40 15.08 4.19
N ASN A 402 -3.58 15.57 3.78
CA ASN A 402 -4.56 16.13 4.70
C ASN A 402 -5.10 15.08 5.67
N PHE A 403 -5.45 13.88 5.20
CA PHE A 403 -5.92 12.80 6.07
C PHE A 403 -4.86 12.42 7.10
N LEU A 404 -3.62 12.21 6.66
CA LEU A 404 -2.50 11.88 7.54
C LEU A 404 -2.26 12.97 8.59
N ASN A 405 -2.24 14.25 8.18
CA ASN A 405 -2.08 15.37 9.11
C ASN A 405 -3.25 15.49 10.10
N LEU A 406 -4.50 15.34 9.66
CA LEU A 406 -5.66 15.38 10.55
C LEU A 406 -5.61 14.23 11.57
N MET A 407 -5.28 13.02 11.13
CA MET A 407 -5.11 11.89 12.05
C MET A 407 -3.97 12.10 13.04
N ALA A 408 -2.84 12.65 12.62
CA ALA A 408 -1.68 12.84 13.50
C ALA A 408 -1.81 14.03 14.45
N LYS A 409 -2.48 15.12 14.04
CA LYS A 409 -2.51 16.39 14.78
C LYS A 409 -3.83 16.62 15.52
N ASP A 410 -4.95 16.18 14.95
CA ASP A 410 -6.28 16.52 15.44
C ASP A 410 -6.98 15.37 16.16
N VAL A 411 -6.51 14.13 16.01
CA VAL A 411 -7.11 12.94 16.64
C VAL A 411 -6.27 12.48 17.84
N ASP A 412 -6.94 12.18 18.95
CA ASP A 412 -6.34 11.55 20.13
C ASP A 412 -6.11 10.06 19.85
N LEU A 413 -4.87 9.71 19.48
CA LEU A 413 -4.47 8.37 19.07
C LEU A 413 -4.25 7.40 20.24
N GLU A 414 -4.29 7.90 21.48
CA GLU A 414 -4.09 7.09 22.68
C GLU A 414 -5.41 6.61 23.28
N THR A 415 -6.52 7.28 22.96
CA THR A 415 -7.85 6.78 23.27
C THR A 415 -8.27 5.73 22.22
N PRO A 416 -8.70 4.52 22.63
CA PRO A 416 -9.23 3.52 21.70
C PRO A 416 -10.38 4.08 20.86
N PHE A 417 -10.38 3.77 19.56
CA PHE A 417 -11.46 4.18 18.66
C PHE A 417 -12.76 3.45 19.00
N VAL A 418 -13.88 4.14 18.90
CA VAL A 418 -15.19 3.60 19.28
C VAL A 418 -16.01 3.28 18.04
N VAL A 419 -16.45 2.04 17.90
CA VAL A 419 -17.43 1.63 16.89
C VAL A 419 -18.82 1.92 17.45
N GLU A 420 -19.64 2.66 16.70
CA GLU A 420 -20.96 3.12 17.16
C GLU A 420 -21.92 1.97 17.51
N ASN A 421 -21.96 0.93 16.68
CA ASN A 421 -22.80 -0.26 16.86
C ASN A 421 -21.95 -1.53 16.69
N PRO A 422 -21.17 -1.96 17.70
CA PRO A 422 -20.23 -3.08 17.54
C PRO A 422 -20.91 -4.40 17.15
N ASP A 423 -22.14 -4.64 17.60
CA ASP A 423 -22.90 -5.85 17.25
C ASP A 423 -23.32 -5.93 15.78
N LYS A 424 -23.26 -4.80 15.04
CA LYS A 424 -23.50 -4.74 13.60
C LYS A 424 -22.22 -4.83 12.78
N ALA A 425 -21.06 -4.96 13.42
CA ALA A 425 -19.79 -5.09 12.70
C ALA A 425 -19.69 -6.48 12.04
N PRO A 426 -19.02 -6.61 10.88
CA PRO A 426 -18.88 -7.88 10.18
C PRO A 426 -18.19 -8.92 11.06
N GLY A 427 -18.68 -10.16 11.00
CA GLY A 427 -18.19 -11.27 11.82
C GLY A 427 -18.77 -11.34 13.24
N HIS A 428 -19.65 -10.41 13.64
CA HIS A 428 -20.42 -10.53 14.88
C HIS A 428 -21.83 -11.06 14.55
N VAL A 429 -22.07 -12.34 14.81
CA VAL A 429 -23.44 -12.89 14.78
C VAL A 429 -24.12 -12.47 16.08
N ALA A 430 -25.21 -11.72 15.98
CA ALA A 430 -25.97 -11.29 17.15
C ALA A 430 -26.43 -12.51 17.97
N ASN A 431 -25.92 -12.64 19.20
CA ASN A 431 -26.39 -13.66 20.13
C ASN A 431 -27.72 -13.21 20.72
N ASN A 432 -28.81 -13.91 20.40
CA ASN A 432 -30.10 -13.61 21.00
C ASN A 432 -30.13 -14.20 22.43
N THR A 433 -29.89 -13.37 23.43
CA THR A 433 -29.81 -13.79 24.85
C THR A 433 -31.16 -14.12 25.48
N SER A 434 -32.26 -13.88 24.75
CA SER A 434 -33.62 -14.03 25.27
C SER A 434 -34.19 -15.46 25.20
N ASN A 435 -33.52 -16.40 24.50
CA ASN A 435 -33.89 -17.82 24.44
C ASN A 435 -32.63 -18.69 24.33
N LEU A 436 -32.76 -20.01 24.57
CA LEU A 436 -31.76 -21.01 24.21
C LEU A 436 -31.52 -20.96 22.69
N ASP A 437 -30.53 -20.18 22.27
CA ASP A 437 -30.13 -20.09 20.87
C ASP A 437 -29.33 -21.35 20.50
N VAL A 438 -30.06 -22.37 20.03
CA VAL A 438 -29.51 -23.64 19.53
C VAL A 438 -29.02 -23.55 18.09
N THR A 439 -29.08 -22.36 17.48
CA THR A 439 -28.66 -22.16 16.09
C THR A 439 -27.14 -22.27 15.98
N PRO A 440 -26.59 -22.96 14.96
CA PRO A 440 -25.17 -22.90 14.68
C PRO A 440 -24.72 -21.45 14.53
N LYS A 441 -23.57 -21.11 15.14
CA LYS A 441 -22.99 -19.76 15.07
C LYS A 441 -21.86 -19.77 14.03
N PRO A 442 -22.16 -19.50 12.75
CA PRO A 442 -21.14 -19.44 11.72
C PRO A 442 -20.17 -18.30 12.02
N ASP A 443 -18.88 -18.57 11.85
CA ASP A 443 -17.81 -17.59 11.98
C ASP A 443 -16.95 -17.66 10.72
N PHE A 444 -17.03 -16.62 9.90
CA PHE A 444 -16.24 -16.52 8.68
C PHE A 444 -14.93 -15.82 9.01
N ASN A 445 -13.81 -16.54 8.89
CA ASN A 445 -12.50 -15.95 9.00
C ASN A 445 -12.08 -15.36 7.64
N PRO A 446 -12.08 -14.02 7.48
CA PRO A 446 -11.73 -13.36 6.22
C PRO A 446 -10.28 -13.67 5.78
N MET A 447 -9.35 -13.78 6.73
CA MET A 447 -7.94 -14.02 6.42
C MET A 447 -7.63 -15.43 5.93
N ARG A 448 -8.54 -16.38 6.17
CA ARG A 448 -8.42 -17.77 5.72
C ARG A 448 -9.47 -18.19 4.69
N ARG A 449 -10.44 -17.32 4.41
CA ARG A 449 -11.67 -17.64 3.64
C ARG A 449 -12.32 -18.94 4.10
N LYS A 450 -12.32 -19.14 5.41
CA LYS A 450 -12.79 -20.37 6.04
C LYS A 450 -14.01 -20.05 6.88
N LEU A 451 -15.12 -20.73 6.58
CA LEU A 451 -16.29 -20.78 7.45
C LEU A 451 -16.05 -21.84 8.52
N ASP A 452 -16.20 -21.46 9.78
CA ASP A 452 -16.21 -22.36 10.92
C ASP A 452 -17.53 -22.21 11.70
N PHE A 453 -17.78 -23.12 12.65
CA PHE A 453 -18.90 -22.99 13.59
C PHE A 453 -18.35 -22.77 14.99
N GLN A 454 -18.71 -21.67 15.65
CA GLN A 454 -18.36 -21.47 17.05
C GLN A 454 -19.08 -22.53 17.90
N SER A 455 -18.34 -23.22 18.77
CA SER A 455 -18.96 -24.13 19.73
C SER A 455 -19.92 -23.34 20.60
N ALA A 456 -21.19 -23.76 20.67
CA ALA A 456 -22.09 -23.24 21.69
C ALA A 456 -21.40 -23.44 23.05
N LEU A 457 -21.08 -22.34 23.73
CA LEU A 457 -20.61 -22.39 25.10
C LEU A 457 -21.68 -23.16 25.89
N LEU A 458 -21.39 -24.42 26.22
CA LEU A 458 -22.08 -25.15 27.27
C LEU A 458 -21.63 -24.47 28.56
N ASN A 459 -22.45 -23.51 29.02
CA ASN A 459 -22.32 -22.94 30.37
C ASN A 459 -22.44 -24.04 31.43
#